data_AF-A0A0S4TUM2-F1
#
_entry.id   AF-A0A0S4TUM2-F1
#
_cell.length_a   1.000
_cell.length_b   1.000
_cell.length_c   1.000
_cell.angle_alpha   90.00
_cell.angle_beta   90.00
_cell.angle_gamma   90.00
#
_symmetry.space_group_name_H-M   'P 1'
#
loop_
_entity.id
_entity.type
_entity.pdbx_description
1 polymer ?
#
loop_
_entity_poly.entity_id
_entity_poly.type
_entity_poly.pdbx_seq_one_letter_code
_entity_poly.pdbx_strand_id
1 'polypeptide(L)'
;MVSDLRLRGARDILIAVVDGLKGFPEAINTVLPERVVQTCIVHLIRNSLDFASWKDRKSVATALKAVYRAPTAEAVAVALEAFDAGPRGTNTR
;
A
#
# COMPACT_ATOMS: atom_id res chain seq x y z
N MET A 1 -17.24 -6.96 11.64
CA MET A 1 -16.18 -7.55 10.80
C MET A 1 -14.98 -8.01 11.63
N VAL A 2 -14.17 -7.12 12.22
CA VAL A 2 -13.00 -7.55 13.03
C VAL A 2 -13.42 -8.26 14.33
N SER A 3 -14.43 -7.76 15.03
CA SER A 3 -14.96 -8.41 16.24
C SER A 3 -15.50 -9.80 15.97
N ASP A 4 -16.07 -10.01 14.78
CA ASP A 4 -16.60 -11.30 14.34
C ASP A 4 -15.47 -12.33 14.15
N LEU A 5 -14.31 -11.92 13.61
CA LEU A 5 -13.14 -12.80 13.53
C LEU A 5 -12.70 -13.28 14.92
N ARG A 6 -12.75 -12.40 15.93
CA ARG A 6 -12.41 -12.78 17.31
C ARG A 6 -13.47 -13.70 17.92
N LEU A 7 -14.75 -13.46 17.65
CA LEU A 7 -15.85 -14.35 18.06
C LEU A 7 -15.73 -15.74 17.42
N ARG A 8 -15.18 -15.83 16.20
CA ARG A 8 -14.89 -17.09 15.50
C ARG A 8 -13.59 -17.77 15.96
N GLY A 9 -12.89 -17.23 16.95
CA GLY A 9 -11.72 -17.85 17.55
C GLY A 9 -10.37 -17.36 17.05
N ALA A 10 -10.31 -16.30 16.23
CA ALA A 10 -9.04 -15.63 15.94
C ALA A 10 -8.48 -15.03 17.24
N ARG A 11 -7.36 -15.58 17.72
CA ARG A 11 -6.77 -15.20 19.01
C ARG A 11 -5.88 -13.99 18.90
N ASP A 12 -5.02 -13.97 17.87
CA ASP A 12 -4.05 -12.93 17.67
C ASP A 12 -3.86 -12.63 16.18
N ILE A 13 -3.68 -11.35 15.87
CA ILE A 13 -3.43 -10.85 14.51
C ILE A 13 -2.27 -9.86 14.64
N LEU A 14 -1.08 -10.27 14.21
CA LEU A 14 0.12 -9.45 14.33
C LEU A 14 0.08 -8.26 13.35
N ILE A 15 -0.42 -8.47 12.14
CA ILE A 15 -0.47 -7.46 11.08
C ILE A 15 -1.85 -7.48 10.42
N ALA A 16 -2.49 -6.32 10.34
CA ALA A 16 -3.66 -6.11 9.51
C ALA A 16 -3.36 -5.14 8.38
N VAL A 17 -3.54 -5.63 7.15
CA VAL A 17 -3.28 -4.86 5.94
C VAL A 17 -4.62 -4.39 5.36
N VAL A 18 -4.81 -3.08 5.24
CA VAL A 18 -6.09 -2.46 4.84
C VAL A 18 -5.92 -1.50 3.67
N ASP A 19 -6.97 -1.24 2.91
CA ASP A 19 -6.96 -0.41 1.70
C ASP A 19 -6.74 1.09 1.93
N GLY A 20 -6.70 1.55 3.19
CA GLY A 20 -6.55 2.95 3.56
C GLY A 20 -7.87 3.69 3.79
N LEU A 21 -8.98 2.96 3.94
CA LEU A 21 -10.27 3.54 4.27
C LEU A 21 -10.21 4.34 5.60
N LYS A 22 -10.65 5.60 5.57
CA LYS A 22 -10.70 6.47 6.76
C LYS A 22 -11.57 5.84 7.86
N GLY A 23 -11.13 5.93 9.11
CA GLY A 23 -11.86 5.38 10.26
C GLY A 23 -11.67 3.86 10.44
N PHE A 24 -11.14 3.16 9.43
CA PHE A 24 -10.99 1.72 9.49
C PHE A 24 -9.80 1.30 10.37
N PRO A 25 -8.60 1.91 10.28
CA PRO A 25 -7.51 1.68 11.24
C PRO A 25 -7.93 1.91 12.70
N GLU A 26 -8.73 2.94 12.97
CA GLU A 26 -9.20 3.28 14.31
C GLU A 26 -10.15 2.20 14.84
N ALA A 27 -11.15 1.80 14.04
CA ALA A 27 -12.07 0.72 14.39
C ALA A 27 -11.34 -0.61 14.64
N ILE A 28 -10.26 -0.81 13.91
CA ILE A 28 -9.36 -1.94 14.01
C ILE A 28 -8.63 -1.94 15.38
N ASN A 29 -8.00 -0.82 15.73
CA ASN A 29 -7.22 -0.70 16.96
C ASN A 29 -8.11 -0.84 18.21
N THR A 30 -9.39 -0.47 18.13
CA THR A 30 -10.36 -0.70 19.21
C THR A 30 -10.57 -2.18 19.54
N VAL A 31 -10.48 -3.08 18.55
CA VAL A 31 -10.74 -4.52 18.75
C VAL A 31 -9.45 -5.30 18.99
N LEU A 32 -8.35 -4.89 18.35
CA LEU A 32 -7.06 -5.57 18.38
C LEU A 32 -5.97 -4.51 18.52
N PRO A 33 -5.69 -4.05 19.75
CA PRO A 33 -4.80 -2.90 20.00
C PRO A 33 -3.32 -3.19 19.76
N GLU A 34 -2.90 -4.45 19.94
CA GLU A 34 -1.49 -4.87 19.83
C GLU A 34 -1.03 -5.11 18.38
N ARG A 35 -1.94 -5.03 17.41
CA ARG A 35 -1.59 -5.32 16.01
C ARG A 35 -0.88 -4.13 15.37
N VAL A 36 -0.07 -4.42 14.38
CA VAL A 36 0.40 -3.42 13.42
C VAL A 36 -0.63 -3.26 12.30
N VAL A 37 -1.09 -2.03 12.08
CA VAL A 37 -1.98 -1.71 10.95
C VAL A 37 -1.14 -1.11 9.83
N GLN A 38 -1.24 -1.69 8.65
CA GLN A 38 -0.52 -1.21 7.47
C GLN A 38 -1.47 -0.95 6.32
N THR A 39 -1.14 0.03 5.48
CA THR A 39 -1.84 0.24 4.21
C THR A 39 -1.40 -0.81 3.19
N CYS A 40 -2.36 -1.34 2.46
CA CYS A 40 -2.15 -2.40 1.49
C CYS A 40 -1.45 -1.85 0.26
N ILE A 41 -0.21 -2.27 0.07
CA ILE A 41 0.55 -1.89 -1.12
C ILE A 41 -0.11 -2.31 -2.44
N VAL A 42 -0.83 -3.44 -2.46
CA VAL A 42 -1.55 -3.88 -3.65
C VAL A 42 -2.65 -2.89 -4.03
N HIS A 43 -3.39 -2.37 -3.03
CA HIS A 43 -4.38 -1.33 -3.25
C HIS A 43 -3.72 0.00 -3.63
N LEU A 44 -2.61 0.37 -2.99
CA LEU A 44 -1.85 1.57 -3.38
C LEU A 44 -1.41 1.51 -4.85
N ILE A 45 -0.77 0.43 -5.28
CA ILE A 45 -0.33 0.24 -6.66
C ILE A 45 -1.53 0.26 -7.61
N ARG A 46 -2.62 -0.44 -7.28
CA ARG A 46 -3.83 -0.45 -8.12
C ARG A 46 -4.39 0.97 -8.28
N ASN A 47 -4.55 1.70 -7.19
CA ASN A 47 -5.04 3.07 -7.20
C ASN A 47 -4.09 4.00 -7.98
N SER A 48 -2.76 3.83 -7.86
CA SER A 48 -1.79 4.59 -8.65
C SER A 48 -1.89 4.31 -10.16
N LEU A 49 -2.19 3.07 -10.54
CA LEU A 49 -2.33 2.67 -11.96
C LEU A 49 -3.62 3.17 -12.60
N ASP A 50 -4.61 3.62 -11.82
CA ASP A 50 -5.82 4.23 -12.35
C ASP A 50 -5.54 5.58 -13.02
N PHE A 51 -4.44 6.25 -12.64
CA PHE A 51 -3.94 7.46 -13.29
C PHE A 51 -3.09 7.19 -14.53
N ALA A 52 -2.76 5.93 -14.83
CA ALA A 52 -1.98 5.55 -15.99
C ALA A 52 -2.87 5.08 -17.14
N SER A 53 -2.51 5.47 -18.37
CA SER A 53 -3.13 4.95 -19.58
C SER A 53 -3.01 3.41 -19.63
N TRP A 54 -3.99 2.73 -20.23
CA TRP A 54 -3.97 1.26 -20.34
C TRP A 54 -2.68 0.72 -20.95
N LYS A 55 -2.12 1.43 -21.95
CA LYS A 55 -0.86 1.07 -22.62
C LYS A 55 0.33 1.14 -21.67
N ASP A 56 0.32 2.09 -20.75
CA ASP A 56 1.45 2.37 -19.85
C ASP A 56 1.40 1.58 -18.55
N ARG A 57 0.22 1.10 -18.13
CA ARG A 57 0.01 0.40 -16.84
C ARG A 57 1.05 -0.69 -16.56
N LYS A 58 1.32 -1.56 -17.53
CA LYS A 58 2.31 -2.64 -17.37
C LYS A 58 3.71 -2.11 -17.08
N SER A 59 4.08 -1.03 -17.77
CA SER A 59 5.39 -0.41 -17.67
C SER A 59 5.55 0.35 -16.34
N VAL A 60 4.52 1.09 -15.93
CA VAL A 60 4.43 1.79 -14.64
C VAL A 60 4.50 0.81 -13.49
N ALA A 61 3.70 -0.27 -13.52
CA ALA A 61 3.72 -1.31 -12.51
C ALA A 61 5.09 -2.00 -12.38
N THR A 62 5.82 -2.13 -13.50
CA THR A 62 7.16 -2.70 -13.48
C THR A 62 8.17 -1.74 -12.85
N ALA A 63 8.07 -0.44 -13.11
CA ALA A 63 8.95 0.57 -12.52
C ALA A 63 8.71 0.74 -11.01
N LEU A 64 7.45 0.70 -10.56
CA LEU A 64 7.09 0.78 -9.14
C LEU A 64 7.73 -0.34 -8.30
N LYS A 65 8.14 -1.47 -8.89
CA LYS A 65 8.87 -2.54 -8.20
C LYS A 65 10.15 -2.05 -7.53
N ALA A 66 10.85 -1.10 -8.15
CA ALA A 66 12.08 -0.56 -7.58
C ALA A 66 11.80 0.21 -6.28
N VAL A 67 10.66 0.90 -6.20
CA VAL A 67 10.23 1.65 -5.03
C VAL A 67 9.96 0.72 -3.87
N TYR A 68 9.05 -0.24 -4.02
CA TYR A 68 8.61 -1.05 -2.88
C TYR A 68 9.48 -2.25 -2.55
N ARG A 69 10.48 -2.57 -3.38
CA ARG A 69 11.49 -3.60 -3.08
C ARG A 69 12.78 -3.01 -2.53
N ALA A 70 12.86 -1.68 -2.38
CA ALA A 70 14.02 -1.05 -1.79
C ALA A 70 14.23 -1.54 -0.35
N PRO A 71 15.49 -1.75 0.09
CA PRO A 71 15.78 -2.43 1.35
C PRO A 71 15.53 -1.58 2.61
N THR A 72 15.47 -0.25 2.46
CA THR A 72 15.26 0.69 3.58
C THR A 72 14.33 1.82 3.18
N ALA A 73 13.77 2.53 4.16
CA ALA A 73 12.88 3.67 3.92
C ALA A 73 13.58 4.80 3.15
N GLU A 74 14.86 5.03 3.41
CA GLU A 74 15.68 6.02 2.70
C GLU A 74 15.87 5.60 1.23
N ALA A 75 16.13 4.32 0.99
CA ALA A 75 16.24 3.79 -0.37
C ALA A 75 14.89 3.82 -1.12
N VAL A 76 13.77 3.64 -0.42
CA VAL A 76 12.41 3.84 -0.99
C VAL A 76 12.24 5.28 -1.46
N ALA A 77 12.63 6.27 -0.64
CA ALA A 77 12.51 7.69 -0.99
C ALA A 77 13.32 8.03 -2.24
N VAL A 78 14.60 7.60 -2.29
CA VAL A 78 15.46 7.79 -3.47
C VAL A 78 14.88 7.11 -4.71
N ALA A 79 14.39 5.87 -4.58
CA ALA A 79 13.76 5.16 -5.71
C ALA A 79 12.47 5.83 -6.18
N LEU A 80 11.71 6.44 -5.27
CA LEU A 80 10.49 7.17 -5.59
C LEU A 80 10.79 8.48 -6.33
N GLU A 81 11.80 9.23 -5.90
CA GLU A 81 12.30 10.42 -6.61
C GLU A 81 12.80 10.07 -8.01
N ALA A 82 13.57 8.98 -8.14
CA ALA A 82 14.03 8.50 -9.44
C ALA A 82 12.86 8.06 -10.36
N PHE A 83 11.80 7.50 -9.78
CA PHE A 83 10.59 7.16 -10.52
C PHE A 83 9.85 8.42 -11.04
N ASP A 84 9.75 9.47 -10.22
CA ASP A 84 9.10 10.73 -10.56
C ASP A 84 9.89 11.55 -11.60
N ALA A 85 11.21 11.65 -11.43
CA ALA A 85 12.09 12.30 -12.40
C ALA A 85 12.27 11.53 -13.72
N GLY A 86 11.91 10.24 -13.73
CA GLY A 86 11.97 9.40 -14.92
C GLY A 86 10.93 9.80 -15.97
N PRO A 87 11.01 9.24 -17.20
CA PRO A 87 10.13 9.56 -18.33
C PRO A 87 8.62 9.35 -18.08
N ARG A 88 8.26 8.79 -16.92
CA ARG A 88 6.90 8.37 -16.57
C ARG A 88 6.26 9.20 -15.45
N GLY A 89 7.03 9.86 -14.58
CA GLY A 89 6.47 10.82 -13.62
C GLY A 89 6.10 12.15 -14.28
N THR A 90 6.72 12.47 -15.42
CA THR A 90 6.40 13.68 -16.21
C THR A 90 5.22 13.50 -17.18
N ASN A 91 4.72 12.29 -17.39
CA ASN A 91 3.70 11.96 -18.41
C ASN A 91 2.31 11.68 -17.81
N THR A 92 2.13 11.96 -16.51
CA THR A 92 0.89 11.78 -15.74
C THR A 92 0.18 13.11 -15.43
N ARG A 93 0.43 14.17 -16.23
CA ARG A 93 -0.39 15.39 -16.22
C ARG A 93 -1.46 15.37 -17.30
#